data_AF-A0A534ID43-F1
#
_entry.id   AF-A0A534ID43-F1
#
_cell.length_a   1.000
_cell.length_b   1.000
_cell.length_c   1.000
_cell.angle_alpha   90.00
_cell.angle_beta   90.00
_cell.angle_gamma   90.00
#
_symmetry.space_group_name_H-M   'P 1'
#
loop_
_entity.id
_entity.type
_entity.pdbx_description
1 polymer ?
#
loop_
_entity_poly.entity_id
_entity_poly.type
_entity_poly.pdbx_seq_one_letter_code
_entity_poly.pdbx_strand_id
1 'polypeptide(L)' 'MRPVLVIIGLIVVLMGATWALQGAYLLPATFMRGPEWIAIGGGVAILGLLIAIFGIRRAAPAKPAPPSQ' A
#
# COMPACT_ATOMS: atom_id res chain seq x y z
N MET A 1 -1.23 12.73 9.54
CA MET A 1 -2.08 11.55 9.30
C MET A 1 -3.11 11.96 8.27
N ARG A 2 -3.08 11.34 7.09
CA ARG A 2 -3.97 11.59 5.96
C ARG A 2 -4.80 10.31 5.76
N PRO A 3 -5.99 10.20 6.39
CA PRO A 3 -6.74 8.94 6.45
C PRO A 3 -7.12 8.41 5.06
N VAL A 4 -7.36 9.30 4.10
CA VAL A 4 -7.61 8.95 2.70
C VAL A 4 -6.47 8.13 2.10
N LEU A 5 -5.21 8.52 2.32
CA LEU A 5 -4.05 7.76 1.83
C LEU A 5 -3.95 6.39 2.52
N VAL A 6 -4.31 6.31 3.80
CA VAL A 6 -4.30 5.04 4.53
C VAL A 6 -5.33 4.08 3.93
N ILE A 7 -6.55 4.55 3.68
CA ILE A 7 -7.63 3.74 3.09
C ILE A 7 -7.25 3.27 1.68
N ILE A 8 -6.77 4.18 0.83
CA ILE A 8 -6.31 3.85 -0.53
C ILE A 8 -5.19 2.81 -0.47
N GLY A 9 -4.19 3.05 0.39
CA GLY A 9 -3.09 2.11 0.57
C GLY A 9 -3.57 0.72 0.99
N LEU A 10 -4.51 0.65 1.93
CA LEU A 10 -5.08 -0.61 2.40
C LEU A 10 -5.80 -1.39 1.29
N ILE A 11 -6.61 -0.70 0.47
CA ILE A 11 -7.29 -1.31 -0.68
C ILE A 11 -6.27 -1.89 -1.66
N VAL A 12 -5.24 -1.11 -1.99
CA VAL A 12 -4.18 -1.54 -2.91
C VAL A 12 -3.39 -2.73 -2.35
N VAL A 13 -3.10 -2.76 -1.03
CA VAL A 13 -2.49 -3.92 -0.36
C VAL A 13 -3.34 -5.17 -0.56
N LEU A 14 -4.63 -5.09 -0.27
CA LEU A 14 -5.53 -6.23 -0.38
C LEU A 14 -5.67 -6.74 -1.82
N MET A 15 -5.72 -5.83 -2.80
CA MET A 15 -5.72 -6.19 -4.22
C MET A 15 -4.44 -6.93 -4.60
N GLY A 16 -3.28 -6.36 -4.27
CA GLY A 16 -1.98 -6.97 -4.59
C GLY A 16 -1.80 -8.33 -3.91
N ALA A 17 -2.16 -8.44 -2.62
CA ALA A 17 -2.10 -9.70 -1.89
C ALA A 17 -3.02 -10.76 -2.53
N THR A 18 -4.23 -10.37 -2.93
CA THR A 18 -5.16 -11.27 -3.63
C THR A 18 -4.55 -11.78 -4.93
N TRP A 19 -4.02 -10.89 -5.77
CA TRP A 19 -3.39 -11.30 -7.03
C TRP A 19 -2.15 -12.17 -6.82
N ALA A 20 -1.34 -11.89 -5.81
CA ALA A 20 -0.17 -12.70 -5.49
C ALA A 20 -0.57 -14.12 -5.05
N LEU A 21 -1.57 -14.22 -4.17
CA LEU A 21 -2.11 -15.49 -3.70
C LEU A 21 -2.80 -16.27 -4.82
N GLN A 22 -3.50 -15.60 -5.73
CA GLN A 22 -4.07 -16.19 -6.94
C GLN A 22 -2.97 -16.70 -7.89
N GLY A 23 -1.90 -15.91 -8.09
CA GLY A 23 -0.72 -16.31 -8.87
C GLY A 23 -0.03 -17.55 -8.29
N ALA A 24 0.00 -17.66 -6.96
CA ALA A 24 0.52 -18.81 -6.21
C ALA A 24 -0.45 -19.99 -6.10
N TYR A 25 -1.62 -19.93 -6.75
CA TYR A 25 -2.66 -20.97 -6.72
C TYR A 25 -3.25 -21.24 -5.32
N LEU A 26 -3.10 -20.31 -4.38
CA LEU A 26 -3.65 -20.40 -3.02
C LEU A 26 -5.09 -19.89 -2.93
N LEU A 27 -5.50 -19.05 -3.89
CA LEU A 27 -6.87 -18.56 -4.02
C LEU A 27 -7.46 -18.96 -5.37
N PRO A 28 -8.79 -19.17 -5.45
CA PRO A 28 -9.46 -19.40 -6.72
C PRO A 28 -9.25 -18.22 -7.68
N ALA A 29 -8.80 -18.52 -8.89
CA ALA A 29 -8.63 -17.55 -9.96
C ALA A 29 -8.76 -18.23 -11.32
N THR A 30 -9.30 -17.52 -12.29
CA THR A 30 -9.34 -17.94 -13.70
C THR A 30 -8.23 -17.29 -14.52
N PHE A 31 -7.89 -16.02 -14.24
CA PHE A 31 -6.97 -15.22 -15.05
C PHE A 31 -5.62 -14.92 -14.36
N MET A 32 -5.61 -14.62 -13.06
CA MET A 32 -4.39 -14.30 -12.32
C MET A 32 -3.70 -15.57 -11.82
N ARG A 33 -2.94 -16.26 -12.68
CA ARG A 33 -2.25 -17.52 -12.34
C ARG A 33 -0.81 -17.50 -12.83
N GLY A 34 0.11 -18.07 -12.07
CA GLY A 34 1.51 -18.20 -12.46
C GLY A 34 2.46 -17.22 -11.75
N PRO A 35 3.77 -17.45 -11.87
CA PRO A 35 4.81 -16.70 -11.16
C PRO A 35 4.80 -15.19 -11.48
N GLU A 36 4.35 -14.81 -12.68
CA GLU A 36 4.19 -13.41 -13.08
C GLU A 36 3.20 -12.67 -12.18
N TRP A 37 2.09 -13.32 -11.79
CA TRP A 37 1.07 -12.72 -10.93
C TRP A 37 1.51 -12.66 -9.46
N ILE A 38 2.42 -13.54 -9.03
CA ILE A 38 3.09 -13.43 -7.73
C ILE A 38 3.93 -12.15 -7.69
N ALA A 39 4.72 -11.90 -8.74
CA ALA A 39 5.56 -10.71 -8.83
C ALA A 39 4.73 -9.42 -8.94
N ILE A 40 3.72 -9.40 -9.82
CA ILE A 40 2.81 -8.26 -10.01
C ILE A 40 2.05 -7.98 -8.72
N GLY A 41 1.39 -8.99 -8.15
CA GLY A 41 0.61 -8.86 -6.92
C GLY A 41 1.47 -8.42 -5.74
N GLY A 42 2.67 -9.01 -5.59
CA GLY A 42 3.63 -8.62 -4.57
C GLY A 42 4.07 -7.16 -4.71
N GLY A 43 4.40 -6.71 -5.93
CA GLY A 43 4.75 -5.31 -6.21
C GLY A 43 3.61 -4.35 -5.89
N VAL A 44 2.38 -4.69 -6.27
CA VAL A 44 1.17 -3.90 -5.97
C VAL A 44 0.93 -3.83 -4.46
N ALA A 45 1.10 -4.95 -3.74
CA ALA A 45 0.94 -4.99 -2.29
C ALA A 45 1.96 -4.10 -1.58
N ILE A 46 3.23 -4.15 -2.01
CA ILE A 46 4.29 -3.28 -1.48
C ILE A 46 3.96 -1.81 -1.76
N LEU A 47 3.51 -1.46 -2.96
CA LEU A 47 3.12 -0.09 -3.30
C LEU A 47 1.99 0.41 -2.39
N GLY A 48 0.94 -0.39 -2.19
CA GLY A 48 -0.15 -0.07 -1.28
C GLY A 48 0.35 0.16 0.15
N LEU A 49 1.27 -0.67 0.63
CA LEU A 49 1.86 -0.54 1.96
C LEU A 49 2.63 0.77 2.10
N LEU A 50 3.42 1.15 1.09
CA LEU A 50 4.13 2.43 1.07
C LEU A 50 3.14 3.60 1.15
N ILE A 51 2.08 3.59 0.34
CA ILE A 51 1.03 4.63 0.36
C ILE A 51 0.40 4.73 1.76
N ALA A 52 0.06 3.60 2.38
CA ALA A 52 -0.52 3.57 3.72
C ALA A 52 0.45 4.15 4.76
N ILE A 53 1.73 3.76 4.73
CA ILE A 53 2.77 4.29 5.61
C ILE A 53 2.90 5.81 5.44
N PHE A 54 2.97 6.33 4.21
CA PHE A 54 2.99 7.77 3.94
C PHE A 54 1.73 8.48 4.45
N GLY A 55 0.57 7.83 4.39
CA GLY A 55 -0.67 8.34 4.98
C GLY A 55 -0.60 8.44 6.51
N ILE A 56 0.06 7.51 7.17
CA ILE A 56 0.21 7.49 8.64
C ILE A 56 1.23 8.54 9.10
N ARG A 57 2.34 8.72 8.35
CA ARG A 57 3.39 9.68 8.71
C ARG A 57 2.79 11.07 8.94
N ARG A 58 2.96 11.59 10.16
CA ARG A 58 2.62 12.98 10.49
C ARG A 58 3.62 13.89 9.78
N ALA A 59 3.13 14.94 9.11
CA ALA A 59 4.00 16.04 8.71
C ALA A 59 4.69 16.54 9.99
N ALA A 60 6.02 16.72 9.95
CA ALA A 60 6.74 17.29 11.08
C ALA A 60 6.08 18.63 11.44
N PRO A 61 5.90 18.95 12.73
CA PRO A 61 5.41 20.27 13.11
C PRO A 61 6.36 21.30 12.48
N ALA A 62 5.78 22.25 11.75
CA ALA A 62 6.53 23.38 11.23
C ALA A 62 7.32 23.98 12.40
N LYS A 63 8.63 24.13 12.23
CA LYS A 63 9.54 24.69 13.23
C LYS A 63 8.87 25.93 13.82
N PRO A 64 8.67 26.02 15.16
CA PRO A 64 8.06 27.20 15.76
C PRO A 64 8.79 28.43 15.24
N ALA A 65 8.03 29.39 14.70
CA ALA A 65 8.61 30.65 14.27
C ALA A 65 9.39 31.26 15.45
N PRO A 66 10.60 31.84 15.21
CA PRO A 66 11.35 32.47 16.28
C PRO A 66 10.48 33.49 17.01
N PRO A 67 10.59 33.60 18.35
CA PRO A 67 9.83 34.60 19.09
C PRO A 67 10.12 35.98 18.51
N SER A 68 9.06 36.70 18.12
CA SER A 68 9.17 38.12 17.82
C SER A 68 9.27 38.89 19.13
N GLN A 69 10.51 39.18 19.50
CA GLN A 69 11.00 40.09 20.57
C GLN A 69 10.76 39.67 22.02
#